data_AF-A0A109ZYJ5-F1
#
_entry.id   AF-A0A109ZYJ5-F1
#
_cell.length_a   1.000
_cell.length_b   1.000
_cell.length_c   1.000
_cell.angle_alpha   90.00
_cell.angle_beta   90.00
_cell.angle_gamma   90.00
#
_symmetry.space_group_name_H-M   'P 1'
#
loop_
_entity.id
_entity.type
_entity.pdbx_description
1 polymer ?
#
loop_
_entity_poly.entity_id
_entity_poly.type
_entity_poly.pdbx_seq_one_letter_code
_entity_poly.pdbx_strand_id
1 'polypeptide(L)' 'MKHVNAKFWIWMAVAAGLLLVLMANAHMVYVALWSQPDCIDHVKRGTSVAEAGKFSAASSSCTPRH' A
#
# COMPACT_ATOMS: atom_id res chain seq x y z
N MET A 1 -13.65 -1.18 -43.63
CA MET A 1 -13.46 -1.16 -42.17
C MET A 1 -14.83 -1.02 -41.54
N LYS A 2 -15.31 -2.05 -40.82
CA LYS A 2 -16.67 -2.07 -40.25
C LYS A 2 -16.82 -0.85 -39.33
N HIS A 3 -17.89 -0.08 -39.46
CA HIS A 3 -18.18 1.05 -38.58
C HIS A 3 -18.40 0.53 -37.15
N VAL A 4 -17.31 0.40 -36.41
CA VAL A 4 -17.32 0.06 -35.00
C VAL A 4 -17.99 1.22 -34.27
N ASN A 5 -19.15 0.93 -33.71
CA ASN A 5 -20.06 1.91 -33.13
C ASN A 5 -19.33 2.67 -32.00
N ALA A 6 -19.29 4.00 -32.02
CA ALA A 6 -18.55 4.79 -31.01
C ALA A 6 -18.98 4.44 -29.57
N LYS A 7 -20.25 4.10 -29.38
CA LYS A 7 -20.81 3.60 -28.13
C LYS A 7 -20.14 2.31 -27.64
N PHE A 8 -19.78 1.38 -28.53
CA PHE A 8 -19.04 0.17 -28.16
C PHE A 8 -17.66 0.50 -27.61
N TRP A 9 -16.93 1.42 -28.25
CA TRP A 9 -15.62 1.87 -27.77
C TRP A 9 -15.70 2.60 -26.43
N ILE A 10 -16.71 3.43 -26.23
CA ILE A 10 -16.95 4.10 -24.94
C ILE A 10 -17.16 3.06 -23.84
N TRP A 11 -18.01 2.06 -24.07
CA TRP A 11 -18.24 0.99 -23.09
C TRP A 11 -16.99 0.14 -22.83
N MET A 12 -16.18 -0.13 -23.86
CA MET A 12 -14.89 -0.79 -23.68
C MET A 12 -13.93 0.02 -22.82
N ALA A 13 -13.85 1.34 -23.03
CA ALA A 13 -13.01 2.22 -22.22
C ALA A 13 -13.48 2.28 -20.76
N VAL A 14 -14.80 2.35 -20.54
CA VAL A 14 -15.40 2.32 -19.19
C VAL A 14 -15.07 0.99 -18.50
N ALA A 15 -15.28 -0.14 -19.17
CA ALA A 15 -14.98 -1.46 -18.61
C ALA A 15 -13.49 -1.62 -18.27
N ALA A 16 -12.60 -1.16 -19.15
CA ALA A 16 -11.16 -1.19 -18.91
C ALA A 16 -10.77 -0.31 -17.71
N GLY A 17 -11.33 0.89 -17.59
CA GLY A 17 -11.10 1.78 -16.45
C GLY A 17 -11.58 1.17 -15.14
N LEU A 18 -12.76 0.54 -15.14
CA LEU A 18 -13.31 -0.13 -13.96
C LEU A 18 -12.43 -1.31 -13.52
N LEU A 19 -12.00 -2.14 -14.48
CA LEU A 19 -11.10 -3.26 -14.23
C LEU A 19 -9.77 -2.78 -13.61
N LEU A 20 -9.21 -1.70 -14.14
CA LEU A 20 -7.96 -1.13 -13.65
C LEU A 20 -8.07 -0.67 -12.19
N VAL A 21 -9.15 0.05 -11.84
CA VAL A 21 -9.38 0.49 -10.46
C VAL A 21 -9.57 -0.69 -9.52
N LEU A 22 -10.34 -1.70 -9.93
CA LEU A 22 -10.54 -2.91 -9.12
C LEU A 22 -9.22 -3.65 -8.88
N MET A 23 -8.38 -3.81 -9.90
CA MET A 23 -7.08 -4.48 -9.78
C MET A 23 -6.11 -3.69 -8.89
N ALA A 24 -6.04 -2.37 -9.03
CA ALA A 24 -5.20 -1.53 -8.18
C ALA A 24 -5.59 -1.64 -6.70
N ASN A 25 -6.88 -1.62 -6.40
CA ASN A 25 -7.38 -1.74 -5.03
C ASN A 25 -7.20 -3.15 -4.48
N ALA A 26 -7.42 -4.19 -5.28
CA ALA A 26 -7.14 -5.57 -4.90
C ALA A 26 -5.66 -5.78 -4.58
N HIS A 27 -4.77 -5.17 -5.36
CA HIS A 27 -3.33 -5.20 -5.10
C HIS A 27 -2.96 -4.53 -3.77
N MET A 28 -3.59 -3.40 -3.42
CA MET A 28 -3.39 -2.75 -2.11
C MET A 28 -3.78 -3.67 -0.94
N VAL A 29 -4.92 -4.35 -1.06
CA VAL A 29 -5.37 -5.32 -0.05
C VAL A 29 -4.39 -6.51 0.03
N TYR A 30 -3.94 -7.02 -1.12
CA TYR A 30 -2.94 -8.08 -1.16
C TYR A 30 -1.65 -7.68 -0.43
N VAL A 31 -1.10 -6.51 -0.75
CA VAL A 31 0.11 -5.98 -0.10
C VAL A 31 -0.11 -5.83 1.40
N ALA A 32 -1.24 -5.29 1.84
CA ALA A 32 -1.52 -5.12 3.27
C ALA A 32 -1.57 -6.45 4.05
N LEU A 33 -2.01 -7.54 3.41
CA LEU A 33 -2.13 -8.85 4.04
C LEU A 33 -0.86 -9.71 3.91
N TRP A 34 -0.16 -9.63 2.77
CA TRP A 34 0.98 -10.50 2.46
C TRP A 34 2.34 -9.88 2.72
N SER A 35 2.41 -8.57 2.88
CA SER A 35 3.63 -7.94 3.40
C SER A 35 3.71 -8.32 4.87
N GLN A 36 4.30 -9.48 5.16
CA GLN A 36 4.82 -9.79 6.47
C GLN A 36 6.12 -9.01 6.59
N PRO A 37 6.19 -7.82 7.23
CA PRO A 37 7.47 -7.41 7.76
C PRO A 37 7.83 -8.50 8.77
N ASP A 38 8.97 -9.18 8.55
CA ASP A 38 9.48 -10.10 9.57
C ASP A 38 9.39 -9.38 10.93
N CYS A 39 8.87 -10.07 11.94
CA CYS A 39 8.87 -9.58 13.31
C CYS A 39 10.33 -9.58 13.79
N ILE A 40 11.08 -8.56 13.40
CA ILE A 40 12.43 -8.31 13.88
C ILE A 40 12.35 -7.84 15.33
N ASP A 41 13.40 -8.14 16.11
CA ASP A 41 13.52 -7.66 17.48
C ASP A 41 13.50 -6.12 17.50
N HIS A 42 12.32 -5.55 17.73
CA HIS A 42 12.15 -4.11 17.84
C HIS A 42 12.73 -3.62 19.16
N VAL A 43 13.86 -2.93 19.11
CA VAL A 43 14.42 -2.26 20.28
C VAL A 43 13.49 -1.14 20.74
N LYS A 44 13.07 -1.17 22.00
CA LYS A 44 12.22 -0.13 22.60
C LYS A 44 12.95 1.21 22.52
N ARG A 45 12.27 2.23 21.97
CA ARG A 45 12.81 3.60 21.86
C ARG A 45 13.36 4.04 23.23
N GLY A 46 14.63 4.46 23.27
CA GLY A 46 15.28 4.97 24.48
C GLY A 46 15.91 3.90 25.40
N THR A 47 15.87 2.62 25.04
CA THR A 47 16.46 1.54 25.87
C THR A 47 17.84 1.06 25.39
N SER A 48 18.27 1.46 24.20
CA SER A 48 19.61 1.13 23.67
C SER A 48 20.18 2.30 22.86
N VAL A 49 21.50 2.44 22.91
CA VAL A 49 22.29 3.25 21.96
C VAL A 49 22.03 2.70 20.55
N ALA A 50 21.90 3.57 19.55
CA ALA A 50 21.66 3.18 18.17
C ALA A 50 22.82 2.32 17.66
N GLU A 51 22.67 1.00 17.77
CA GLU A 51 23.64 0.02 17.30
C GLU A 51 23.35 -0.30 15.84
N ALA A 52 24.41 -0.40 15.02
CA ALA A 52 24.27 -0.76 13.62
C ALA A 52 23.56 -2.12 13.49
N GLY A 53 22.46 -2.16 12.74
CA GLY A 53 21.66 -3.37 12.55
C GLY A 53 20.48 -3.54 13.53
N LYS A 54 20.28 -2.62 14.48
CA LYS A 54 19.08 -2.60 15.35
C LYS A 54 18.06 -1.57 14.89
N PHE A 55 16.81 -1.98 14.72
CA PHE A 55 15.74 -1.12 14.24
C PHE A 55 14.76 -0.79 15.37
N SER A 56 14.55 0.50 15.64
CA SER A 56 13.48 0.98 16.52
C SER A 56 12.28 1.42 15.69
N ALA A 57 11.07 1.34 16.27
CA ALA A 57 9.91 2.01 15.71
C ALA A 57 10.16 3.53 15.52
N ALA A 58 9.58 4.10 14.46
CA ALA A 58 9.60 5.54 14.22
C ALA A 58 8.98 6.31 15.40
N SER A 59 9.43 7.54 15.62
CA SER A 59 8.84 8.40 16.66
C SER A 59 7.39 8.73 16.33
N SER A 60 6.50 8.65 17.33
CA SER A 60 5.12 9.12 17.18
C SER A 60 5.10 10.62 16.90
N SER A 61 4.23 11.05 15.99
CA SER A 61 3.96 12.47 15.71
C SER A 61 3.05 13.12 16.75
N CYS A 62 2.55 12.36 17.73
CA CYS A 62 1.72 12.91 18.79
C CYS A 62 2.54 13.82 19.70
N THR A 63 2.01 15.00 20.03
CA THR A 63 2.52 15.80 21.14
C THR A 63 2.29 15.02 22.43
N PRO A 64 3.33 14.68 23.21
CA PRO A 64 3.14 14.01 24.49
C PRO A 64 2.24 14.87 25.38
N ARG A 65 1.11 14.32 25.81
CA ARG A 65 0.36 14.92 26.92
C ARG A 65 1.00 14.42 28.22
N HIS A 66 1.57 15.35 28.96
CA HIS A 66 1.96 15.15 30.36
C HIS A 66 0.73 15.01 31.25
#